data_AF-A0A7C1Q9E7-F1
#
_entry.id   AF-A0A7C1Q9E7-F1
#
_cell.length_a   1.000
_cell.length_b   1.000
_cell.length_c   1.000
_cell.angle_alpha   90.00
_cell.angle_beta   90.00
_cell.angle_gamma   90.00
#
_symmetry.space_group_name_H-M   'P 1'
#
loop_
_entity.id
_entity.type
_entity.pdbx_description
1 polymer ?
#
loop_
_entity_poly.entity_id
_entity_poly.type
_entity_poly.pdbx_seq_one_letter_code
_entity_poly.pdbx_strand_id
1 'polypeptide(L)'
;MYANIRNRFKRIYDKITQPKVVKISVYISLLSFLPGLLIGIAVAMNYGPIGYSLWFNYISDLGSKLYTPAPFILDITVIITSIFTVPLILNMSRLYSSEMSDNIDNSKKIHYINLFRRIFGYSGVVSLILGVIGMFNIGIFSLDRSPMVHYFFAVLTFAGFAFGSFFTGLAIVLKKKIFPRSIGFFMVFGPPVASILFLINPQPLTREFLEWVMTFMALAWYYPLVFITLQKINTLLFFKSGY
;
A
#
# COMPACT_ATOMS: atom_id res chain seq x y z
N MET A 1 4.68 25.68 -23.84
CA MET A 1 5.06 24.26 -23.63
C MET A 1 4.63 23.72 -22.26
N TYR A 2 5.03 24.36 -21.14
CA TYR A 2 4.67 23.93 -19.77
C TYR A 2 3.17 23.77 -19.49
N ALA A 3 2.33 24.71 -19.94
CA ALA A 3 0.87 24.63 -19.75
C ALA A 3 0.27 23.37 -20.42
N ASN A 4 0.75 22.99 -21.60
CA ASN A 4 0.27 21.81 -22.32
C ASN A 4 0.67 20.51 -21.60
N ILE A 5 1.88 20.44 -21.05
CA ILE A 5 2.36 19.29 -20.26
C ILE A 5 1.52 19.14 -18.99
N ARG A 6 1.32 20.24 -18.24
CA ARG A 6 0.48 20.26 -17.04
C ARG A 6 -0.95 19.81 -17.34
N ASN A 7 -1.55 20.28 -18.42
CA ASN A 7 -2.90 19.90 -18.83
C ASN A 7 -3.00 18.41 -19.20
N ARG A 8 -1.97 17.84 -19.85
CA ARG A 8 -1.91 16.40 -20.14
C ARG A 8 -1.83 15.57 -18.86
N PHE A 9 -0.92 15.91 -17.94
CA PHE A 9 -0.81 15.22 -16.66
C PHE A 9 -2.09 15.30 -15.85
N LYS A 10 -2.73 16.47 -15.81
CA LYS A 10 -4.03 16.65 -15.15
C LYS A 10 -5.09 15.71 -15.75
N ARG A 11 -5.21 15.63 -17.08
CA ARG A 11 -6.17 14.72 -17.74
C ARG A 11 -5.91 13.25 -17.42
N ILE A 12 -4.64 12.83 -17.42
CA ILE A 12 -4.26 11.45 -17.07
C ILE A 12 -4.61 11.17 -15.61
N TYR A 13 -4.18 12.03 -14.69
CA TYR A 13 -4.51 11.96 -13.28
C TYR A 13 -6.02 11.90 -13.06
N ASP A 14 -6.78 12.76 -13.74
CA ASP A 14 -8.22 12.81 -13.60
C ASP A 14 -8.90 11.53 -14.09
N LYS A 15 -8.40 10.94 -15.17
CA LYS A 15 -8.89 9.67 -15.73
C LYS A 15 -8.61 8.49 -14.81
N ILE A 16 -7.38 8.33 -14.33
CA ILE A 16 -6.98 7.18 -13.49
C ILE A 16 -7.60 7.23 -12.10
N THR A 17 -7.96 8.42 -11.62
CA THR A 17 -8.63 8.62 -10.33
C THR A 17 -10.15 8.72 -10.47
N GLN A 18 -10.75 8.39 -11.61
CA GLN A 18 -12.22 8.33 -11.74
C GLN A 18 -12.81 7.26 -10.80
N PRO A 19 -14.00 7.48 -10.22
CA PRO A 19 -14.61 6.54 -9.28
C PRO A 19 -14.72 5.12 -9.83
N LYS A 20 -15.15 5.00 -11.09
CA LYS A 20 -15.27 3.71 -11.79
C LYS A 20 -13.92 3.00 -11.93
N VAL A 21 -12.87 3.73 -12.31
CA VAL A 21 -11.51 3.17 -12.49
C VAL A 21 -10.95 2.71 -11.16
N VAL A 22 -11.03 3.56 -10.12
CA VAL A 22 -10.55 3.23 -8.77
C VAL A 22 -11.30 2.03 -8.21
N LYS A 23 -12.63 1.95 -8.38
CA LYS A 23 -13.44 0.81 -7.92
C LYS A 23 -13.01 -0.51 -8.56
N ILE A 24 -12.86 -0.52 -9.89
CA ILE A 24 -12.38 -1.70 -10.63
C ILE A 24 -10.98 -2.09 -10.17
N SER A 25 -10.09 -1.11 -10.05
CA SER A 25 -8.69 -1.35 -9.66
C SER A 25 -8.58 -1.92 -8.25
N VAL A 26 -9.38 -1.40 -7.32
CA VAL A 26 -9.51 -1.95 -5.98
C VAL A 26 -9.96 -3.42 -6.02
N TYR A 27 -11.01 -3.76 -6.77
CA TYR A 27 -11.48 -5.15 -6.82
C TYR A 27 -10.42 -6.09 -7.40
N ILE A 28 -9.77 -5.68 -8.47
CA ILE A 28 -8.70 -6.48 -9.08
C ILE A 28 -7.56 -6.66 -8.08
N SER A 29 -7.13 -5.60 -7.40
CA SER A 29 -6.04 -5.67 -6.42
C SER A 29 -6.36 -6.58 -5.23
N LEU A 30 -7.60 -6.52 -4.69
CA LEU A 30 -8.05 -7.41 -3.62
C LEU A 30 -8.13 -8.88 -4.08
N LEU A 31 -8.69 -9.11 -5.28
CA LEU A 31 -8.85 -10.45 -5.84
C LEU A 31 -7.53 -11.05 -6.35
N SER A 32 -6.52 -10.23 -6.66
CA SER A 32 -5.20 -10.70 -7.03
C SER A 32 -4.36 -11.00 -5.80
N PHE A 33 -4.19 -10.06 -4.87
CA PHE A 33 -3.14 -10.16 -3.86
C PHE A 33 -3.37 -11.28 -2.85
N LEU A 34 -4.47 -11.24 -2.09
CA LEU A 34 -4.69 -12.20 -1.01
C LEU A 34 -4.99 -13.60 -1.55
N PRO A 35 -5.87 -13.78 -2.55
CA PRO A 35 -6.05 -15.09 -3.16
C PRO A 35 -4.76 -15.63 -3.79
N GLY A 36 -4.01 -14.79 -4.53
CA GLY A 36 -2.74 -15.20 -5.14
C GLY A 36 -1.68 -15.61 -4.10
N LEU A 37 -1.58 -14.86 -3.00
CA LEU A 37 -0.70 -15.19 -1.87
C LEU A 37 -1.11 -16.50 -1.21
N LEU A 38 -2.40 -16.69 -0.91
CA LEU A 38 -2.92 -17.91 -0.30
C LEU A 38 -2.72 -19.15 -1.20
N ILE A 39 -2.95 -18.99 -2.51
CA ILE A 39 -2.68 -20.05 -3.49
C ILE A 39 -1.18 -20.36 -3.52
N GLY A 40 -0.31 -19.33 -3.55
CA GLY A 40 1.14 -19.52 -3.51
C GLY A 40 1.60 -20.30 -2.28
N ILE A 41 1.10 -19.93 -1.09
CA ILE A 41 1.37 -20.63 0.17
C ILE A 41 0.86 -22.08 0.08
N ALA A 42 -0.38 -22.30 -0.35
CA ALA A 42 -0.96 -23.64 -0.44
C ALA A 42 -0.15 -24.53 -1.40
N VAL A 43 0.29 -23.98 -2.54
CA VAL A 43 1.13 -24.72 -3.50
C VAL A 43 2.49 -25.05 -2.90
N ALA A 44 3.17 -24.09 -2.25
CA ALA A 44 4.47 -24.32 -1.64
C ALA A 44 4.41 -25.33 -0.48
N MET A 45 3.39 -25.26 0.38
CA MET A 45 3.27 -26.17 1.53
C MET A 45 2.96 -27.61 1.14
N ASN A 46 2.14 -27.82 0.10
CA ASN A 46 1.69 -29.17 -0.30
C ASN A 46 2.55 -29.81 -1.38
N TYR A 47 3.20 -29.00 -2.22
CA TYR A 47 3.93 -29.48 -3.41
C TYR A 47 5.36 -28.92 -3.51
N GLY A 48 5.84 -28.21 -2.49
CA GLY A 48 7.19 -27.66 -2.43
C GLY A 48 8.26 -28.74 -2.30
N PRO A 49 9.39 -28.66 -3.04
CA PRO A 49 10.42 -29.70 -3.04
C PRO A 49 11.06 -29.97 -1.67
N ILE A 50 11.25 -28.92 -0.86
CA ILE A 50 11.94 -28.99 0.44
C ILE A 50 11.03 -28.62 1.62
N GLY A 51 9.73 -28.48 1.37
CA GLY A 51 8.74 -28.00 2.35
C GLY A 51 8.76 -26.47 2.52
N TYR A 52 7.63 -25.93 2.96
CA TYR A 52 7.44 -24.51 3.19
C TYR A 52 6.69 -24.26 4.49
N SER A 53 7.14 -23.30 5.30
CA SER A 53 6.46 -22.86 6.52
C SER A 53 6.66 -21.37 6.73
N LEU A 54 5.57 -20.66 7.11
CA LEU A 54 5.60 -19.23 7.41
C LEU A 54 6.56 -18.87 8.57
N TRP A 55 6.91 -19.85 9.42
CA TRP A 55 7.81 -19.62 10.54
C TRP A 55 9.29 -19.63 10.14
N PHE A 56 9.62 -20.37 9.07
CA PHE A 56 10.99 -20.68 8.67
C PHE A 56 11.34 -20.22 7.26
N ASN A 57 10.40 -19.64 6.52
CA ASN A 57 10.60 -19.20 5.14
C ASN A 57 10.10 -17.78 4.92
N TYR A 58 10.84 -17.03 4.11
CA TYR A 58 10.47 -15.69 3.68
C TYR A 58 9.27 -15.75 2.72
N ILE A 59 8.59 -14.63 2.54
CA ILE A 59 7.55 -14.48 1.51
C ILE A 59 8.19 -14.60 0.13
N SER A 60 9.38 -14.05 -0.04
CA SER A 60 10.15 -14.12 -1.29
C SER A 60 10.54 -15.54 -1.70
N ASP A 61 10.58 -16.49 -0.77
CA ASP A 61 10.79 -17.91 -1.05
C ASP A 61 9.63 -18.49 -1.89
N LEU A 62 8.42 -17.93 -1.79
CA LEU A 62 7.30 -18.25 -2.70
C LEU A 62 7.55 -17.82 -4.15
N GLY A 63 8.59 -17.02 -4.41
CA GLY A 63 9.07 -16.65 -5.74
C GLY A 63 10.25 -17.50 -6.23
N SER A 64 10.62 -18.57 -5.51
CA SER A 64 11.74 -19.45 -5.86
C SER A 64 11.31 -20.87 -6.18
N LYS A 65 11.90 -21.45 -7.23
CA LYS A 65 11.74 -22.86 -7.61
C LYS A 65 12.22 -23.83 -6.54
N LEU A 66 13.06 -23.37 -5.62
CA LEU A 66 13.54 -24.18 -4.51
C LEU A 66 12.39 -24.57 -3.56
N TYR A 67 11.45 -23.65 -3.33
CA TYR A 67 10.37 -23.83 -2.35
C TYR A 67 8.99 -24.04 -2.98
N THR A 68 8.77 -23.56 -4.21
CA THR A 68 7.49 -23.71 -4.89
C THR A 68 7.67 -24.21 -6.32
N PRO A 69 6.86 -25.19 -6.78
CA PRO A 69 6.87 -25.60 -8.18
C PRO A 69 6.29 -24.52 -9.13
N ALA A 70 5.58 -23.52 -8.59
CA ALA A 70 4.92 -22.48 -9.37
C ALA A 70 5.25 -21.06 -8.86
N PRO A 71 6.54 -20.63 -8.90
CA PRO A 71 6.97 -19.33 -8.37
C PRO A 71 6.34 -18.13 -9.10
N PHE A 72 5.94 -18.34 -10.36
CA PHE A 72 5.26 -17.32 -11.16
C PHE A 72 3.94 -16.83 -10.53
N ILE A 73 3.33 -17.62 -9.63
CA ILE A 73 2.10 -17.23 -8.92
C ILE A 73 2.36 -15.97 -8.09
N LEU A 74 3.43 -15.95 -7.28
CA LEU A 74 3.78 -14.77 -6.49
C LEU A 74 4.13 -13.60 -7.42
N ASP A 75 5.00 -13.84 -8.41
CA ASP A 75 5.49 -12.81 -9.33
C ASP A 75 4.35 -12.07 -10.04
N ILE A 76 3.41 -12.80 -10.63
CA ILE A 76 2.25 -12.22 -11.32
C ILE A 76 1.33 -11.53 -10.32
N THR A 77 1.13 -12.13 -9.14
CA THR A 77 0.30 -11.56 -8.08
C THR A 77 0.80 -10.18 -7.68
N VAL A 78 2.10 -10.03 -7.41
CA VAL A 78 2.65 -8.74 -6.98
C VAL A 78 2.67 -7.71 -8.13
N ILE A 79 2.91 -8.13 -9.37
CA ILE A 79 2.84 -7.24 -10.56
C ILE A 79 1.43 -6.68 -10.74
N ILE A 80 0.41 -7.55 -10.82
CA ILE A 80 -0.98 -7.15 -11.04
C ILE A 80 -1.45 -6.25 -9.91
N THR A 81 -1.25 -6.68 -8.66
CA THR A 81 -1.64 -5.93 -7.47
C THR A 81 -1.01 -4.54 -7.46
N SER A 82 0.27 -4.42 -7.84
CA SER A 82 0.98 -3.15 -7.89
C SER A 82 0.34 -2.17 -8.87
N ILE A 83 0.09 -2.61 -10.11
CA ILE A 83 -0.53 -1.78 -11.15
C ILE A 83 -1.89 -1.25 -10.68
N PHE A 84 -2.73 -2.14 -10.13
CA PHE A 84 -4.09 -1.78 -9.75
C PHE A 84 -4.20 -1.08 -8.37
N THR A 85 -3.12 -1.02 -7.61
CA THR A 85 -3.07 -0.22 -6.38
C THR A 85 -2.76 1.26 -6.66
N VAL A 86 -2.13 1.59 -7.79
CA VAL A 86 -1.79 2.99 -8.14
C VAL A 86 -3.03 3.91 -8.20
N PRO A 87 -4.15 3.56 -8.88
CA PRO A 87 -5.35 4.40 -8.89
C PRO A 87 -5.89 4.72 -7.49
N LEU A 88 -5.84 3.75 -6.56
CA LEU A 88 -6.27 3.95 -5.19
C LEU A 88 -5.39 4.97 -4.46
N ILE A 89 -4.06 4.82 -4.54
CA ILE A 89 -3.10 5.73 -3.90
C ILE A 89 -3.28 7.15 -4.44
N LEU A 90 -3.44 7.30 -5.76
CA LEU A 90 -3.67 8.60 -6.37
C LEU A 90 -5.03 9.19 -5.98
N ASN A 91 -6.07 8.36 -5.83
CA ASN A 91 -7.36 8.83 -5.32
C ASN A 91 -7.25 9.35 -3.87
N MET A 92 -6.41 8.75 -3.03
CA MET A 92 -6.15 9.27 -1.68
C MET A 92 -5.52 10.67 -1.71
N SER A 93 -4.68 10.97 -2.70
CA SER A 93 -4.09 12.32 -2.83
C SER A 93 -5.15 13.41 -3.03
N ARG A 94 -6.29 13.10 -3.67
CA ARG A 94 -7.44 14.03 -3.82
C ARG A 94 -8.09 14.35 -2.49
N LEU A 95 -8.16 13.38 -1.58
CA LEU A 95 -8.73 13.57 -0.25
C LEU A 95 -7.93 14.59 0.57
N TYR A 96 -6.61 14.60 0.38
CA TYR A 96 -5.73 15.53 1.07
C TYR A 96 -5.72 16.91 0.43
N SER A 97 -5.97 17.00 -0.89
CA SER A 97 -6.02 18.26 -1.63
C SER A 97 -7.36 18.98 -1.60
N SER A 98 -8.49 18.27 -1.35
CA SER A 98 -9.81 18.91 -1.36
C SER A 98 -9.89 19.98 -0.25
N GLU A 99 -9.95 21.25 -0.66
CA GLU A 99 -10.49 22.33 0.17
C GLU A 99 -11.96 22.00 0.38
N MET A 100 -12.29 21.45 1.53
CA MET A 100 -13.66 21.60 2.02
C MET A 100 -13.69 22.98 2.64
N SER A 101 -14.65 23.79 2.23
CA SER A 101 -15.02 25.04 2.88
C SER A 101 -15.24 24.74 4.36
N ASP A 102 -14.19 24.88 5.16
CA ASP A 102 -14.31 24.87 6.60
C ASP A 102 -15.14 26.13 6.88
N ASN A 103 -16.42 25.93 7.21
CA ASN A 103 -17.32 27.01 7.58
C ASN A 103 -16.66 27.80 8.72
N ILE A 104 -16.27 29.05 8.42
CA ILE A 104 -16.29 30.21 9.30
C ILE A 104 -15.74 29.95 10.72
N ASP A 105 -14.53 29.38 10.83
CA ASP A 105 -13.80 29.43 12.09
C ASP A 105 -12.29 29.63 11.83
N ASN A 106 -11.90 30.90 11.76
CA ASN A 106 -10.57 31.41 11.40
C ASN A 106 -9.52 31.18 12.51
N SER A 107 -9.53 30.04 13.19
CA SER A 107 -8.52 29.76 14.20
C SER A 107 -7.19 29.35 13.56
N LYS A 108 -6.07 29.97 13.97
CA LYS A 108 -4.70 29.59 13.55
C LYS A 108 -4.45 28.09 13.75
N LYS A 109 -5.06 27.48 14.77
CA LYS A 109 -4.97 26.05 15.09
C LYS A 109 -5.50 25.16 13.95
N ILE A 110 -6.68 25.46 13.40
CA ILE A 110 -7.28 24.68 12.30
C ILE A 110 -6.41 24.77 11.05
N HIS A 111 -5.86 25.96 10.77
CA HIS A 111 -4.93 26.15 9.66
C HIS A 111 -3.71 25.21 9.76
N TYR A 112 -3.03 25.16 10.91
CA TYR A 112 -1.89 24.27 11.12
C TYR A 112 -2.27 22.79 11.00
N ILE A 113 -3.41 22.36 11.57
CA ILE A 113 -3.88 20.98 11.44
C ILE A 113 -4.08 20.60 9.97
N ASN A 114 -4.73 21.48 9.19
CA ASN A 114 -4.94 21.26 7.76
C ASN A 114 -3.60 21.22 6.98
N LEU A 115 -2.65 22.11 7.31
CA LEU A 115 -1.33 22.13 6.71
C LEU A 115 -0.55 20.83 6.98
N PHE A 116 -0.43 20.41 8.24
CA PHE A 116 0.27 19.17 8.60
C PHE A 116 -0.41 17.95 8.00
N ARG A 117 -1.75 17.91 8.00
CA ARG A 117 -2.50 16.84 7.33
C ARG A 117 -2.12 16.74 5.86
N ARG A 118 -1.98 17.86 5.16
CA ARG A 118 -1.64 17.89 3.75
C ARG A 118 -0.20 17.44 3.50
N ILE A 119 0.75 17.90 4.32
CA ILE A 119 2.15 17.48 4.27
C ILE A 119 2.24 15.96 4.47
N PHE A 120 1.70 15.43 5.56
CA PHE A 120 1.72 14.00 5.83
C PHE A 120 0.95 13.20 4.79
N GLY A 121 -0.19 13.71 4.30
CA GLY A 121 -0.96 13.06 3.25
C GLY A 121 -0.16 12.89 1.96
N TYR A 122 0.57 13.92 1.51
CA TYR A 122 1.43 13.82 0.32
C TYR A 122 2.68 12.98 0.56
N SER A 123 3.35 13.11 1.71
CA SER A 123 4.48 12.24 2.06
C SER A 123 4.08 10.76 2.10
N GLY A 124 2.87 10.47 2.61
CA GLY A 124 2.27 9.14 2.58
C GLY A 124 2.06 8.63 1.17
N VAL A 125 1.45 9.45 0.29
CA VAL A 125 1.25 9.10 -1.13
C VAL A 125 2.57 8.80 -1.84
N VAL A 126 3.58 9.66 -1.68
CA VAL A 126 4.91 9.44 -2.30
C VAL A 126 5.52 8.12 -1.82
N SER A 127 5.48 7.86 -0.51
CA SER A 127 6.04 6.64 0.07
C SER A 127 5.28 5.39 -0.40
N LEU A 128 3.95 5.44 -0.48
CA LEU A 128 3.14 4.34 -1.02
C LEU A 128 3.42 4.07 -2.50
N ILE A 129 3.67 5.11 -3.31
CA ILE A 129 4.09 4.93 -4.72
C ILE A 129 5.46 4.25 -4.79
N LEU A 130 6.42 4.63 -3.94
CA LEU A 130 7.70 3.92 -3.86
C LEU A 130 7.51 2.45 -3.46
N GLY A 131 6.62 2.17 -2.50
CA GLY A 131 6.28 0.81 -2.09
C GLY A 131 5.72 -0.02 -3.25
N VAL A 132 4.79 0.54 -4.02
CA VAL A 132 4.21 -0.11 -5.21
C VAL A 132 5.23 -0.29 -6.35
N ILE A 133 6.15 0.67 -6.54
CA ILE A 133 7.24 0.52 -7.51
C ILE A 133 8.15 -0.63 -7.08
N GLY A 134 8.49 -0.74 -5.80
CA GLY A 134 9.22 -1.89 -5.26
C GLY A 134 8.48 -3.19 -5.55
N MET A 135 7.20 -3.25 -5.18
CA MET A 135 6.38 -4.46 -5.27
C MET A 135 6.23 -4.96 -6.71
N PHE A 136 6.08 -4.04 -7.66
CA PHE A 136 6.06 -4.37 -9.08
C PHE A 136 7.38 -5.00 -9.53
N ASN A 137 8.50 -4.42 -9.11
CA ASN A 137 9.82 -4.88 -9.52
C ASN A 137 10.26 -6.17 -8.81
N ILE A 138 9.77 -6.47 -7.61
CA ILE A 138 9.95 -7.79 -6.97
C ILE A 138 9.45 -8.91 -7.89
N GLY A 139 8.29 -8.73 -8.51
CA GLY A 139 7.74 -9.74 -9.43
C GLY A 139 8.45 -9.81 -10.79
N ILE A 140 9.17 -8.77 -11.19
CA ILE A 140 10.03 -8.79 -12.40
C ILE A 140 11.38 -9.42 -12.09
N PHE A 141 11.97 -9.04 -10.96
CA PHE A 141 13.27 -9.50 -10.49
C PHE A 141 13.01 -10.47 -9.34
N SER A 142 12.48 -11.65 -9.65
CA SER A 142 12.26 -12.70 -8.65
C SER A 142 13.58 -13.17 -8.05
N LEU A 143 13.50 -13.84 -6.90
CA LEU A 143 14.67 -14.31 -6.15
C LEU A 143 15.61 -15.17 -7.03
N ASP A 144 15.05 -16.05 -7.85
CA ASP A 144 15.82 -16.91 -8.78
C ASP A 144 16.47 -16.13 -9.94
N ARG A 145 15.89 -15.00 -10.34
CA ARG A 145 16.36 -14.23 -11.50
C ARG A 145 17.45 -13.23 -11.14
N SER A 146 17.29 -12.52 -10.04
CA SER A 146 18.26 -11.51 -9.61
C SER A 146 18.16 -11.22 -8.10
N PRO A 147 18.80 -12.04 -7.24
CA PRO A 147 18.67 -11.93 -5.79
C PRO A 147 19.00 -10.54 -5.22
N MET A 148 20.07 -9.91 -5.73
CA MET A 148 20.51 -8.59 -5.24
C MET A 148 19.51 -7.48 -5.59
N VAL A 149 19.00 -7.50 -6.83
CA VAL A 149 18.01 -6.53 -7.30
C VAL A 149 16.66 -6.78 -6.61
N HIS A 150 16.29 -8.04 -6.44
CA HIS A 150 15.13 -8.46 -5.66
C HIS A 150 15.17 -7.87 -4.25
N TYR A 151 16.29 -8.05 -3.53
CA TYR A 151 16.45 -7.56 -2.17
C TYR A 151 16.32 -6.03 -2.09
N PHE A 152 16.92 -5.29 -3.03
CA PHE A 152 16.76 -3.85 -3.09
C PHE A 152 15.28 -3.42 -3.23
N PHE A 153 14.53 -4.07 -4.13
CA PHE A 153 13.11 -3.77 -4.32
C PHE A 153 12.22 -4.29 -3.18
N ALA A 154 12.61 -5.37 -2.48
CA ALA A 154 11.98 -5.83 -1.25
C ALA A 154 12.08 -4.77 -0.15
N VAL A 155 13.29 -4.23 0.08
CA VAL A 155 13.51 -3.13 1.02
C VAL A 155 12.69 -1.90 0.63
N LEU A 156 12.68 -1.52 -0.66
CA LEU A 156 11.89 -0.39 -1.15
C LEU A 156 10.38 -0.59 -0.91
N THR A 157 9.89 -1.82 -1.08
CA THR A 157 8.49 -2.20 -0.86
C THR A 157 8.10 -2.04 0.60
N PHE A 158 8.82 -2.72 1.50
CA PHE A 158 8.51 -2.69 2.93
C PHE A 158 8.70 -1.29 3.52
N ALA A 159 9.80 -0.60 3.19
CA ALA A 159 10.02 0.76 3.65
C ALA A 159 8.95 1.73 3.10
N GLY A 160 8.63 1.63 1.81
CA GLY A 160 7.61 2.45 1.16
C GLY A 160 6.23 2.27 1.79
N PHE A 161 5.83 1.02 2.08
CA PHE A 161 4.57 0.75 2.77
C PHE A 161 4.60 1.12 4.26
N ALA A 162 5.71 0.95 4.96
CA ALA A 162 5.83 1.36 6.36
C ALA A 162 5.74 2.89 6.53
N PHE A 163 6.55 3.65 5.78
CA PHE A 163 6.48 5.12 5.78
C PHE A 163 5.16 5.63 5.20
N GLY A 164 4.67 4.99 4.14
CA GLY A 164 3.38 5.27 3.53
C GLY A 164 2.24 5.13 4.53
N SER A 165 2.23 4.04 5.30
CA SER A 165 1.30 3.80 6.39
C SER A 165 1.44 4.84 7.48
N PHE A 166 2.65 5.11 7.96
CA PHE A 166 2.92 6.07 9.03
C PHE A 166 2.37 7.47 8.69
N PHE A 167 2.76 8.05 7.56
CA PHE A 167 2.36 9.40 7.18
C PHE A 167 0.87 9.49 6.81
N THR A 168 0.34 8.47 6.11
CA THR A 168 -1.10 8.39 5.83
C THR A 168 -1.92 8.28 7.12
N GLY A 169 -1.46 7.46 8.07
CA GLY A 169 -2.06 7.31 9.39
C GLY A 169 -2.10 8.62 10.16
N LEU A 170 -0.99 9.37 10.19
CA LEU A 170 -0.94 10.72 10.79
C LEU A 170 -1.96 11.66 10.14
N ALA A 171 -2.05 11.68 8.81
CA ALA A 171 -3.02 12.50 8.10
C ALA A 171 -4.47 12.14 8.49
N ILE A 172 -4.78 10.85 8.65
CA ILE A 172 -6.10 10.37 9.08
C ILE A 172 -6.39 10.76 10.53
N VAL A 173 -5.42 10.62 11.44
CA VAL A 173 -5.58 10.94 12.87
C VAL A 173 -5.89 12.43 13.07
N LEU A 174 -5.16 13.30 12.36
CA LEU A 174 -5.27 14.76 12.49
C LEU A 174 -6.66 15.31 12.15
N LYS A 175 -7.34 14.75 11.14
CA LYS A 175 -8.70 15.19 10.76
C LYS A 175 -9.56 14.00 10.36
N LYS A 176 -10.43 13.57 11.29
CA LYS A 176 -11.46 12.56 11.02
C LYS A 176 -12.39 13.12 9.96
N LYS A 177 -12.38 12.52 8.76
CA LYS A 177 -13.25 12.92 7.66
C LYS A 177 -13.99 11.71 7.12
N ILE A 178 -13.25 10.82 6.48
CA ILE A 178 -13.77 9.64 5.80
C ILE A 178 -13.37 8.37 6.54
N PHE A 179 -12.12 8.31 6.99
CA PHE A 179 -11.57 7.19 7.72
C PHE A 179 -11.68 7.41 9.24
N PRO A 180 -12.00 6.36 10.02
CA PRO A 180 -11.96 6.40 11.47
C PRO A 180 -10.53 6.55 11.98
N ARG A 181 -10.35 7.26 13.11
CA ARG A 181 -9.04 7.49 13.72
C ARG A 181 -8.35 6.20 14.18
N SER A 182 -9.12 5.16 14.53
CA SER A 182 -8.57 3.85 14.93
C SER A 182 -7.70 3.24 13.83
N ILE A 183 -8.16 3.30 12.57
CA ILE A 183 -7.35 2.87 11.40
C ILE A 183 -6.11 3.74 11.29
N GLY A 184 -6.25 5.06 11.46
CA GLY A 184 -5.10 5.98 11.45
C GLY A 184 -4.04 5.63 12.51
N PHE A 185 -4.45 5.38 13.75
CA PHE A 185 -3.52 4.94 14.81
C PHE A 185 -2.87 3.60 14.50
N PHE A 186 -3.65 2.62 14.02
CA PHE A 186 -3.08 1.34 13.59
C PHE A 186 -2.05 1.52 12.46
N MET A 187 -2.31 2.41 11.50
CA MET A 187 -1.36 2.72 10.43
C MET A 187 -0.07 3.41 10.93
N VAL A 188 -0.17 4.25 11.96
CA VAL A 188 0.99 4.91 12.59
C VAL A 188 1.87 3.91 13.33
N PHE A 189 1.28 2.92 13.99
CA PHE A 189 2.04 2.01 14.86
C PHE A 189 2.28 0.63 14.25
N GLY A 190 1.29 0.00 13.63
CA GLY A 190 1.34 -1.40 13.17
C GLY A 190 2.51 -1.70 12.23
N PRO A 191 2.48 -1.25 10.96
CA PRO A 191 3.57 -1.52 10.02
C PRO A 191 4.94 -0.97 10.47
N PRO A 192 5.07 0.27 10.99
CA PRO A 192 6.36 0.76 11.47
C PRO A 192 6.95 -0.05 12.63
N VAL A 193 6.15 -0.45 13.62
CA VAL A 193 6.62 -1.31 14.72
C VAL A 193 7.02 -2.68 14.19
N ALA A 194 6.25 -3.28 13.28
CA ALA A 194 6.63 -4.54 12.64
C ALA A 194 7.96 -4.43 11.87
N SER A 195 8.19 -3.32 11.17
CA SER A 195 9.47 -3.05 10.50
C SER A 195 10.62 -2.85 11.47
N ILE A 196 10.41 -2.17 12.60
CA ILE A 196 11.43 -2.05 13.65
C ILE A 196 11.76 -3.42 14.23
N LEU A 197 10.75 -4.23 14.54
CA LEU A 197 10.93 -5.59 15.04
C LEU A 197 11.72 -6.45 14.05
N PHE A 198 11.41 -6.38 12.74
CA PHE A 198 12.17 -7.06 11.70
C PHE A 198 13.66 -6.65 11.69
N LEU A 199 13.96 -5.36 11.86
CA LEU A 199 15.34 -4.86 11.86
C LEU A 199 16.14 -5.28 13.10
N ILE A 200 15.54 -5.20 14.30
CA ILE A 200 16.21 -5.58 15.54
C ILE A 200 16.23 -7.11 15.76
N ASN A 201 15.28 -7.82 15.14
CA ASN A 201 15.10 -9.27 15.17
C ASN A 201 15.19 -9.85 16.60
N PRO A 202 14.25 -9.50 17.51
CA PRO A 202 14.34 -9.91 18.90
C PRO A 202 14.02 -11.39 19.03
N GLN A 203 14.86 -12.14 19.77
CA GLN A 203 14.58 -13.54 20.07
C GLN A 203 13.30 -13.66 20.94
N PRO A 204 12.44 -14.68 20.73
CA PRO A 204 12.63 -15.85 19.87
C PRO A 204 12.08 -15.70 18.44
N LEU A 205 11.77 -14.48 17.98
CA LEU A 205 11.17 -14.26 16.66
C LEU A 205 12.24 -14.40 15.56
N THR A 206 11.90 -15.11 14.49
CA THR A 206 12.76 -15.25 13.30
C THR A 206 12.50 -14.10 12.32
N ARG A 207 13.45 -13.81 11.44
CA ARG A 207 13.29 -12.73 10.44
C ARG A 207 12.24 -13.09 9.40
N GLU A 208 12.18 -14.37 9.05
CA GLU A 208 11.21 -14.99 8.18
C GLU A 208 9.79 -14.73 8.69
N PHE A 209 9.54 -15.06 9.97
CA PHE A 209 8.25 -14.79 10.59
C PHE A 209 7.94 -13.28 10.68
N LEU A 210 8.94 -12.46 10.99
CA LEU A 210 8.75 -11.01 11.07
C LEU A 210 8.42 -10.36 9.71
N GLU A 211 8.91 -10.91 8.59
CA GLU A 211 8.50 -10.50 7.25
C GLU A 211 7.00 -10.78 7.00
N TRP A 212 6.53 -11.96 7.44
CA TRP A 212 5.11 -12.30 7.43
C TRP A 212 4.29 -11.35 8.29
N VAL A 213 4.76 -11.03 9.50
CA VAL A 213 4.11 -10.04 10.38
C VAL A 213 4.03 -8.68 9.70
N MET A 214 5.10 -8.19 9.08
CA MET A 214 5.07 -6.92 8.33
C MET A 214 4.00 -6.94 7.23
N THR A 215 3.90 -8.04 6.48
CA THR A 215 2.93 -8.19 5.39
C THR A 215 1.51 -8.24 5.91
N PHE A 216 1.23 -9.00 6.97
CA PHE A 216 -0.10 -9.02 7.58
C PHE A 216 -0.48 -7.69 8.21
N MET A 217 0.46 -6.97 8.81
CA MET A 217 0.22 -5.60 9.31
C MET A 217 -0.11 -4.65 8.16
N ALA A 218 0.54 -4.78 7.01
CA ALA A 218 0.20 -4.01 5.82
C ALA A 218 -1.21 -4.33 5.31
N LEU A 219 -1.57 -5.61 5.25
CA LEU A 219 -2.91 -6.04 4.82
C LEU A 219 -4.01 -5.59 5.79
N ALA A 220 -3.73 -5.62 7.09
CA ALA A 220 -4.67 -5.29 8.14
C ALA A 220 -5.16 -3.83 8.08
N TRP A 221 -4.36 -2.89 7.56
CA TRP A 221 -4.85 -1.53 7.30
C TRP A 221 -5.34 -1.34 5.86
N TYR A 222 -4.71 -2.02 4.89
CA TYR A 222 -5.07 -1.90 3.48
C TYR A 222 -6.53 -2.30 3.24
N TYR A 223 -6.95 -3.46 3.75
CA TYR A 223 -8.30 -3.98 3.53
C TYR A 223 -9.40 -3.05 4.10
N PRO A 224 -9.33 -2.63 5.38
CA PRO A 224 -10.28 -1.65 5.92
C PRO A 224 -10.30 -0.33 5.15
N LEU A 225 -9.13 0.19 4.76
CA LEU A 225 -9.04 1.45 4.02
C LEU A 225 -9.73 1.35 2.66
N VAL A 226 -9.47 0.25 1.95
CA VAL A 226 -10.06 -0.05 0.66
C VAL A 226 -11.57 -0.24 0.77
N PHE A 227 -12.04 -0.98 1.77
CA PHE A 227 -13.46 -1.22 2.00
C PHE A 227 -14.22 0.09 2.27
N ILE A 228 -13.69 0.94 3.16
CA ILE A 228 -14.26 2.27 3.43
C ILE A 228 -14.24 3.13 2.16
N THR A 229 -13.15 3.08 1.40
CA THR A 229 -13.06 3.80 0.13
C THR A 229 -14.17 3.35 -0.83
N LEU A 230 -14.38 2.05 -1.02
CA LEU A 230 -15.46 1.51 -1.86
C LEU A 230 -16.85 1.96 -1.40
N GLN A 231 -17.13 1.95 -0.10
CA GLN A 231 -18.41 2.42 0.43
C GLN A 231 -18.66 3.90 0.15
N LYS A 232 -17.59 4.70 0.13
CA LYS A 232 -17.67 6.16 0.02
C LYS A 232 -17.37 6.68 -1.38
N ILE A 233 -16.91 5.85 -2.31
CA ILE A 233 -16.53 6.27 -3.66
C ILE A 233 -17.70 6.78 -4.49
N ASN A 234 -18.91 6.30 -4.21
CA ASN A 234 -20.13 6.79 -4.86
C ASN A 234 -20.72 8.02 -4.15
N THR A 235 -20.20 8.38 -2.98
CA THR A 235 -20.63 9.58 -2.27
C THR A 235 -19.85 10.78 -2.79
N LEU A 236 -20.51 11.93 -2.94
CA LEU A 236 -19.92 13.19 -3.43
C LEU A 236 -18.65 13.65 -2.68
N LEU A 237 -18.34 13.03 -1.54
CA LEU A 237 -17.22 13.32 -0.65
C LEU A 237 -15.82 13.10 -1.26
N PHE A 238 -15.69 12.22 -2.25
CA PHE A 238 -14.40 11.94 -2.92
C PHE A 238 -14.14 12.81 -4.16
N PHE A 239 -15.20 13.36 -4.75
CA PHE A 239 -15.17 13.91 -6.11
C PHE A 239 -15.58 15.38 -6.23
N LYS A 240 -16.17 15.98 -5.19
CA LYS A 240 -16.27 17.45 -5.12
C LYS A 240 -14.91 18.04 -4.71
N SER A 241 -14.02 18.25 -5.67
CA SER A 241 -13.01 19.31 -5.58
C SER A 241 -13.51 20.49 -6.42
N GLY A 242 -14.13 21.47 -5.77
CA GLY A 242 -14.56 22.73 -6.40
C GLY A 242 -15.81 22.61 -7.28
N TYR A 243 -16.94 23.02 -6.71
CA TYR A 243 -17.58 24.22 -7.24
C TYR A 243 -16.98 25.40 -6.49
#